data_AF-A0A7L6A6N5-F1
#
_entry.id   AF-A0A7L6A6N5-F1
#
_cell.length_a   1.000
_cell.length_b   1.000
_cell.length_c   1.000
_cell.angle_alpha   90.00
_cell.angle_beta   90.00
_cell.angle_gamma   90.00
#
_symmetry.space_group_name_H-M   'P 1'
#
loop_
_entity.id
_entity.type
_entity.pdbx_description
1 polymer ?
#
loop_
_entity_poly.entity_id
_entity_poly.type
_entity_poly.pdbx_seq_one_letter_code
_entity_poly.pdbx_strand_id
1 'polypeptide(L)'
;MKLPTVAGFALLVTASALPQAHAARYGDGMPDAQKIRFCERVRDFAVQAYYDREKGRPMKVFVEDGSAGADITNVVIRRIYAEPGISTPQAAERLGRETCNAMMGSKGSAE
;
A
#
# COMPACT_ATOMS: atom_id res chain seq x y z
N MET A 1 -56.72 29.50 -35.90
CA MET A 1 -55.93 28.51 -36.68
C MET A 1 -54.70 28.17 -35.83
N LYS A 2 -54.70 27.10 -35.02
CA LYS A 2 -54.19 25.73 -35.28
C LYS A 2 -52.72 25.68 -35.82
N LEU A 3 -51.85 25.11 -34.95
CA LEU A 3 -50.41 24.65 -34.98
C LEU A 3 -49.89 24.08 -36.34
N PRO A 4 -48.58 23.72 -36.55
CA PRO A 4 -47.47 23.33 -35.62
C PRO A 4 -46.06 23.90 -36.03
N THR A 5 -44.91 23.70 -35.36
CA THR A 5 -44.00 22.52 -35.49
C THR A 5 -42.65 22.76 -34.77
N VAL A 6 -42.24 21.74 -33.99
CA VAL A 6 -40.92 21.28 -33.48
C VAL A 6 -39.62 21.98 -33.94
N ALA A 7 -38.70 22.26 -32.99
CA ALA A 7 -37.25 22.05 -33.13
C ALA A 7 -36.54 22.05 -31.75
N GLY A 8 -35.85 20.95 -31.43
CA GLY A 8 -34.97 20.79 -30.25
C GLY A 8 -33.55 21.31 -30.48
N PHE A 9 -32.62 20.84 -29.63
CA PHE A 9 -31.18 21.20 -29.43
C PHE A 9 -30.95 22.26 -28.33
N ALA A 10 -30.05 22.11 -27.36
CA ALA A 10 -29.12 21.04 -27.02
C ALA A 10 -28.67 21.25 -25.56
N LEU A 11 -28.73 20.20 -24.73
CA LEU A 11 -28.12 20.18 -23.40
C LEU A 11 -26.68 19.65 -23.55
N LEU A 12 -25.71 20.56 -23.67
CA LEU A 12 -24.29 20.23 -23.56
C LEU A 12 -23.93 20.10 -22.08
N VAL A 13 -24.11 18.90 -21.52
CA VAL A 13 -23.46 18.52 -20.27
C VAL A 13 -22.00 18.24 -20.61
N THR A 14 -21.14 19.23 -20.40
CA THR A 14 -19.69 19.03 -20.43
C THR A 14 -19.32 18.09 -19.28
N ALA A 15 -19.17 16.80 -19.57
CA ALA A 15 -18.57 15.85 -18.66
C ALA A 15 -17.11 16.27 -18.44
N SER A 16 -16.85 16.96 -17.34
CA SER A 16 -15.50 17.19 -16.84
C SER A 16 -14.90 15.85 -16.43
N ALA A 17 -14.26 15.17 -17.39
CA ALA A 17 -13.39 14.05 -17.12
C ALA A 17 -12.11 14.58 -16.44
N LEU A 18 -12.17 14.77 -15.12
CA LEU A 18 -10.96 14.81 -14.33
C LEU A 18 -10.25 13.46 -14.57
N PRO A 19 -9.01 13.44 -15.06
CA PRO A 19 -8.28 12.19 -15.15
C PRO A 19 -8.18 11.66 -13.72
N GLN A 20 -8.81 10.52 -13.46
CA GLN A 20 -8.65 9.80 -12.22
C GLN A 20 -7.18 9.41 -12.11
N ALA A 21 -6.38 10.26 -11.47
CA ALA A 21 -5.01 9.96 -11.11
C ALA A 21 -5.07 8.77 -10.16
N HIS A 22 -4.95 7.56 -10.73
CA HIS A 22 -4.72 6.38 -9.94
C HIS A 22 -3.41 6.65 -9.18
N ALA A 23 -3.50 6.73 -7.86
CA ALA A 23 -2.32 6.93 -7.02
C ALA A 23 -1.32 5.82 -7.39
N ALA A 24 -0.17 6.23 -7.92
CA ALA A 24 0.86 5.30 -8.35
C ALA A 24 1.25 4.41 -7.15
N ARG A 25 1.32 3.10 -7.38
CA ARG A 25 1.85 2.16 -6.38
C ARG A 25 3.36 2.29 -6.37
N TYR A 26 3.99 2.02 -5.23
CA TYR A 26 5.45 2.00 -5.14
C TYR A 26 6.11 0.97 -6.07
N GLY A 27 5.37 -0.06 -6.48
CA GLY A 27 5.84 -1.08 -7.42
C GLY A 27 5.55 -0.77 -8.90
N ASP A 28 4.99 0.39 -9.24
CA ASP A 28 4.75 0.75 -10.64
C ASP A 28 6.09 0.85 -11.40
N GLY A 29 6.22 0.10 -12.49
CA GLY A 29 7.47 -0.01 -13.25
C GLY A 29 8.52 -0.96 -12.65
N MET A 30 8.26 -1.55 -11.48
CA MET A 30 9.15 -2.55 -10.87
C MET A 30 8.83 -3.97 -11.40
N PRO A 31 9.84 -4.76 -11.84
CA PRO A 31 9.63 -6.17 -12.16
C PRO A 31 9.20 -6.98 -10.94
N ASP A 32 8.33 -7.98 -11.12
CA ASP A 32 7.75 -8.72 -9.98
C ASP A 32 8.79 -9.45 -9.13
N ALA A 33 9.85 -10.01 -9.75
CA ALA A 33 10.96 -10.60 -9.01
C ALA A 33 11.69 -9.58 -8.10
N GLN A 34 11.71 -8.30 -8.48
CA GLN A 34 12.28 -7.24 -7.65
C GLN A 34 11.32 -6.86 -6.51
N LYS A 35 10.01 -6.83 -6.77
CA LYS A 35 8.99 -6.62 -5.73
C LYS A 35 9.04 -7.72 -4.66
N ILE A 36 9.18 -8.98 -5.07
CA ILE A 36 9.27 -10.13 -4.15
C ILE A 36 10.47 -9.97 -3.21
N ARG A 37 11.68 -9.77 -3.76
CA ARG A 37 12.89 -9.56 -2.95
C ARG A 37 12.78 -8.35 -2.02
N PHE A 38 12.15 -7.29 -2.49
CA PHE A 38 11.89 -6.11 -1.66
C PHE A 38 10.97 -6.47 -0.48
N CYS A 39 9.88 -7.19 -0.71
CA CYS A 39 8.95 -7.59 0.35
C CYS A 39 9.53 -8.64 1.31
N GLU A 40 10.47 -9.47 0.87
CA GLU A 40 11.26 -10.33 1.78
C GLU A 40 12.06 -9.50 2.79
N ARG A 41 12.68 -8.41 2.34
CA ARG A 41 13.40 -7.50 3.25
C ARG A 41 12.47 -6.79 4.23
N VAL A 42 11.30 -6.35 3.77
CA VAL A 42 10.28 -5.74 4.66
C VAL A 42 9.80 -6.75 5.71
N ARG A 43 9.58 -8.02 5.31
CA ARG A 43 9.23 -9.10 6.23
C ARG A 43 10.29 -9.29 7.32
N ASP A 44 11.57 -9.27 6.96
CA ASP A 44 12.65 -9.47 7.93
C ASP A 44 12.67 -8.34 8.98
N PHE A 45 12.41 -7.08 8.57
CA PHE A 45 12.24 -5.96 9.49
C PHE A 45 11.00 -6.11 10.37
N ALA A 46 9.91 -6.69 9.86
CA ALA A 46 8.72 -6.98 10.63
C ALA A 46 9.05 -7.93 11.79
N VAL A 47 9.75 -9.03 11.50
CA VAL A 47 10.17 -10.01 12.52
C VAL A 47 11.12 -9.37 13.54
N GLN A 48 12.06 -8.53 13.09
CA GLN A 48 12.94 -7.80 14.00
C GLN A 48 12.14 -6.87 14.94
N ALA A 49 11.18 -6.11 14.41
CA ALA A 49 10.36 -5.21 15.19
C ALA A 49 9.51 -5.95 16.24
N TYR A 50 9.01 -7.15 15.89
CA TYR A 50 8.34 -8.02 16.86
C TYR A 50 9.28 -8.37 18.02
N TYR A 51 10.49 -8.86 17.73
CA TYR A 51 11.44 -9.22 18.79
C TYR A 51 11.90 -8.02 19.61
N ASP A 52 12.05 -6.84 18.99
CA ASP A 52 12.39 -5.63 19.71
C ASP A 52 11.26 -5.22 20.67
N ARG A 53 10.00 -5.26 20.23
CA ARG A 53 8.82 -5.01 21.09
C ARG A 53 8.75 -5.99 22.25
N GLU A 54 8.88 -7.30 21.99
CA GLU A 54 8.84 -8.34 23.04
C GLU A 54 9.95 -8.16 24.09
N LYS A 55 11.08 -7.59 23.71
CA LYS A 55 12.19 -7.25 24.62
C LYS A 55 12.02 -5.90 25.30
N GLY A 56 10.88 -5.22 25.13
CA GLY A 56 10.62 -3.89 25.69
C GLY A 56 11.49 -2.78 25.08
N ARG A 57 12.06 -3.00 23.89
CA ARG A 57 12.92 -2.00 23.22
C ARG A 57 12.06 -0.94 22.55
N PRO A 58 12.52 0.33 22.52
CA PRO A 58 11.80 1.40 21.85
C PRO A 58 11.65 1.10 20.36
N MET A 59 10.54 1.56 19.78
CA MET A 59 10.27 1.45 18.36
C MET A 59 11.35 2.17 17.56
N LYS A 60 11.88 1.51 16.53
CA LYS A 60 12.86 2.08 15.61
C LYS A 60 12.25 2.18 14.22
N VAL A 61 12.08 3.39 13.72
CA VAL A 61 11.58 3.66 12.37
C VAL A 61 12.71 4.23 11.51
N PHE A 62 12.61 4.04 10.20
CA PHE A 62 13.47 4.66 9.21
C PHE A 62 13.10 6.13 9.03
N VAL A 63 14.06 6.93 8.56
CA VAL A 63 13.80 8.31 8.15
C VAL A 63 12.85 8.30 6.95
N GLU A 64 11.79 9.09 7.01
CA GLU A 64 10.81 9.21 5.91
C GLU A 64 11.39 10.09 4.81
N ASP A 65 12.04 9.46 3.84
CA ASP A 65 12.71 10.09 2.69
C ASP A 65 11.87 10.03 1.40
N GLY A 66 10.63 9.54 1.49
CA GLY A 66 9.74 9.30 0.36
C GLY A 66 10.06 8.04 -0.43
N SER A 67 11.02 7.22 0.04
CA SER A 67 11.30 5.92 -0.56
C SER A 67 10.26 4.88 -0.15
N ALA A 68 9.91 4.00 -1.10
CA ALA A 68 9.09 2.83 -0.82
C ALA A 68 9.62 2.01 0.38
N GLY A 69 10.94 1.89 0.49
CA GLY A 69 11.63 1.15 1.53
C GLY A 69 11.28 1.65 2.93
N ALA A 70 11.56 2.93 3.19
CA ALA A 70 11.29 3.55 4.47
C ALA A 70 9.78 3.59 4.77
N ASP A 71 8.98 4.03 3.80
CA ASP A 71 7.54 4.25 4.00
C ASP A 71 6.80 2.94 4.33
N ILE A 72 6.99 1.90 3.50
CA ILE A 72 6.33 0.60 3.70
C ILE A 72 6.81 -0.06 4.99
N THR A 73 8.12 -0.05 5.26
CA THR A 73 8.67 -0.68 6.46
C THR A 73 8.17 0.02 7.72
N ASN A 74 8.10 1.35 7.73
CA ASN A 74 7.60 2.11 8.87
C ASN A 74 6.12 1.83 9.17
N VAL A 75 5.28 1.64 8.14
CA VAL A 75 3.88 1.21 8.34
C VAL A 75 3.83 -0.12 9.08
N VAL A 76 4.63 -1.10 8.66
CA VAL A 76 4.68 -2.42 9.29
C VAL A 76 5.18 -2.35 10.73
N ILE A 77 6.29 -1.65 10.98
CA ILE A 77 6.87 -1.52 12.33
C ILE A 77 5.89 -0.86 13.29
N ARG A 78 5.27 0.25 12.87
CA ARG A 78 4.29 0.97 13.70
C ARG A 78 3.12 0.06 14.07
N ARG A 79 2.64 -0.73 13.11
CA ARG A 79 1.54 -1.68 13.33
C ARG A 79 1.89 -2.79 14.32
N ILE A 80 3.11 -3.35 14.23
CA ILE A 80 3.59 -4.38 15.17
C ILE A 80 3.62 -3.86 16.61
N TYR A 81 4.08 -2.63 16.79
CA TYR A 81 4.11 -2.03 18.13
C TYR A 81 2.72 -1.61 18.64
N ALA A 82 1.82 -1.22 17.74
CA ALA A 82 0.46 -0.80 18.10
C ALA A 82 -0.50 -1.97 18.37
N GLU A 83 -0.27 -3.15 17.80
CA GLU A 83 -1.17 -4.30 17.87
C GLU A 83 -0.57 -5.46 18.70
N PRO A 84 -0.92 -5.58 20.01
CA PRO A 84 -0.45 -6.68 20.87
C PRO A 84 -0.88 -8.07 20.37
N GLY A 85 -1.95 -8.15 19.56
CA GLY A 85 -2.44 -9.40 18.98
C GLY A 85 -1.47 -10.07 18.01
N ILE A 86 -0.43 -9.36 17.55
CA ILE A 86 0.67 -9.94 16.78
C ILE A 86 1.64 -10.60 17.77
N SER A 87 1.26 -11.79 18.25
CA SER A 87 1.90 -12.47 19.38
C SER A 87 2.96 -13.50 18.98
N THR A 88 3.26 -13.63 17.69
CA THR A 88 4.28 -14.57 17.21
C THR A 88 5.15 -13.96 16.10
N PRO A 89 6.39 -14.44 15.93
CA PRO A 89 7.27 -14.01 14.82
C PRO A 89 6.62 -14.28 13.45
N GLN A 90 5.92 -15.42 13.32
CA GLN A 90 5.26 -15.81 12.08
C GLN A 90 4.09 -14.89 11.73
N ALA A 91 3.34 -14.40 12.73
CA ALA A 91 2.31 -13.39 12.52
C ALA A 91 2.90 -12.06 12.05
N ALA A 92 4.04 -11.65 12.60
CA ALA A 92 4.75 -10.44 12.17
C ALA A 92 5.30 -10.56 10.75
N GLU A 93 5.87 -11.71 10.40
CA GLU A 93 6.30 -12.02 9.03
C GLU A 93 5.13 -11.91 8.05
N ARG A 94 3.99 -12.57 8.36
CA ARG A 94 2.81 -12.54 7.49
C ARG A 94 2.31 -11.12 7.29
N LEU A 95 2.22 -10.35 8.37
CA LEU A 95 1.84 -8.94 8.30
C LEU A 95 2.77 -8.14 7.38
N GLY A 96 4.09 -8.30 7.55
CA GLY A 96 5.08 -7.58 6.75
C GLY A 96 4.96 -7.89 5.26
N ARG A 97 4.83 -9.17 4.91
CA ARG A 97 4.65 -9.63 3.53
C ARG A 97 3.35 -9.11 2.92
N GLU A 98 2.22 -9.27 3.61
CA GLU A 98 0.90 -8.85 3.12
C GLU A 98 0.83 -7.33 2.93
N THR A 99 1.32 -6.57 3.90
CA THR A 99 1.35 -5.10 3.83
C THR A 99 2.22 -4.63 2.67
N CYS A 100 3.42 -5.20 2.53
CA CYS A 100 4.31 -4.85 1.43
C CYS A 100 3.71 -5.18 0.07
N ASN A 101 3.19 -6.39 -0.12
CA ASN A 101 2.57 -6.80 -1.38
C ASN A 101 1.42 -5.86 -1.77
N ALA A 102 0.57 -5.50 -0.79
CA ALA A 102 -0.50 -4.55 -1.01
C ALA A 102 0.05 -3.19 -1.47
N MET A 103 1.01 -2.60 -0.76
CA MET A 103 1.56 -1.28 -1.10
C MET A 103 2.36 -1.27 -2.42
N MET A 104 3.01 -2.38 -2.76
CA MET A 104 3.74 -2.58 -4.01
C MET A 104 2.83 -2.91 -5.21
N GLY A 105 1.54 -3.16 -4.98
CA GLY A 105 0.64 -3.64 -6.04
C GLY A 105 1.01 -5.03 -6.57
N SER A 106 1.71 -5.82 -5.75
CA SER A 106 2.10 -7.20 -6.05
C SER A 106 1.03 -8.16 -5.51
N LYS A 107 0.77 -9.25 -6.23
CA LYS A 107 -0.06 -10.35 -5.69
C LYS A 107 0.71 -11.23 -4.67
N GLY A 108 2.00 -10.94 -4.44
CA GLY A 108 2.90 -11.80 -3.67
C GLY A 108 3.24 -13.10 -4.39
N SER A 109 4.38 -13.73 -4.06
CA SER A 109 4.53 -15.16 -4.37
C SER A 109 3.61 -15.94 -3.42
N ALA A 110 2.67 -16.67 -3.98
CA ALA A 110 1.92 -17.70 -3.29
C ALA A 110 2.75 -18.98 -3.34
N GLU A 111 3.83 -19.03 -2.57
CA GLU A 111 4.66 -20.23 -2.39
C GLU A 111 4.91 -20.45 -0.90
#